data_AF-A0A7J8J7U5-F1
#
_entry.id   AF-A0A7J8J7U5-F1
#
_cell.length_a   1.000
_cell.length_b   1.000
_cell.length_c   1.000
_cell.angle_alpha   90.00
_cell.angle_beta   90.00
_cell.angle_gamma   90.00
#
_symmetry.space_group_name_H-M   'P 1'
#
loop_
_entity.id
_entity.type
_entity.pdbx_description
1 polymer ?
#
loop_
_entity_poly.entity_id
_entity_poly.type
_entity_poly.pdbx_seq_one_letter_code
_entity_poly.pdbx_strand_id
1 'polypeptide(L)'
;MNGLPWRSRKKLKTWKPMKMNTQQHKIWDAAKAFPTGKFIALQPYLKKQEKFLIEYLTSQLKELESKQKENPTANRRKEKVKIRAEINDMETKKTIQRINETKSWFFEKINKIDELLARLTKRQRERTQILKIRNERGDIITDTTELQ
;
A
#
# COMPACT_ATOMS: atom_id res chain seq x y z
N MET A 1 4.74 18.24 -3.09
CA MET A 1 5.60 17.05 -2.89
C MET A 1 5.50 16.17 -4.13
N ASN A 2 6.60 16.05 -4.87
CA ASN A 2 6.66 15.49 -6.21
C ASN A 2 6.53 13.96 -6.18
N GLY A 3 5.36 13.44 -6.56
CA GLY A 3 5.20 12.03 -6.88
C GLY A 3 5.93 11.69 -8.17
N LEU A 4 6.73 10.63 -8.18
CA LEU A 4 7.43 10.16 -9.37
C LEU A 4 6.46 9.97 -10.55
N PRO A 5 6.81 10.42 -11.78
CA PRO A 5 5.95 10.32 -12.96
C PRO A 5 5.53 8.87 -13.26
N TRP A 6 4.34 8.68 -13.84
CA TRP A 6 3.75 7.37 -14.16
C TRP A 6 4.68 6.44 -14.98
N ARG A 7 5.64 7.01 -15.73
CA ARG A 7 6.69 6.29 -16.47
C ARG A 7 7.73 5.60 -15.58
N SER A 8 7.94 6.05 -14.34
CA SER A 8 8.94 5.48 -13.42
C SER A 8 8.52 4.16 -12.78
N ARG A 9 7.22 3.79 -12.78
CA ARG A 9 6.76 2.47 -12.29
C ARG A 9 7.09 1.31 -13.21
N LYS A 10 7.38 1.56 -14.51
CA LYS A 10 7.76 0.47 -15.43
C LYS A 10 9.08 -0.19 -15.03
N LYS A 11 9.99 0.52 -14.35
CA LYS A 11 11.25 -0.06 -13.84
C LYS A 11 11.07 -0.91 -12.57
N LEU A 12 9.94 -0.81 -11.87
CA LEU A 12 9.60 -1.70 -10.74
C LEU A 12 8.98 -3.03 -11.21
N LYS A 13 8.49 -3.12 -12.45
CA LYS A 13 7.97 -4.39 -13.01
C LYS A 13 9.06 -5.46 -13.22
N THR A 14 10.34 -5.08 -13.18
CA THR A 14 11.49 -6.00 -13.28
C THR A 14 12.14 -6.30 -11.95
N TRP A 15 11.57 -5.84 -10.82
CA TRP A 15 12.08 -6.22 -9.50
C TRP A 15 11.67 -7.65 -9.19
N LYS A 16 12.53 -8.61 -9.57
CA LYS A 16 12.41 -9.97 -9.04
C LYS A 16 12.76 -9.90 -7.55
N PRO A 17 11.90 -10.38 -6.64
CA PRO A 17 12.25 -10.47 -5.24
C PRO A 17 13.51 -11.34 -5.13
N MET A 18 14.52 -10.82 -4.42
CA MET A 18 15.74 -11.56 -4.12
C MET A 18 15.34 -12.86 -3.40
N LYS A 19 15.69 -14.02 -3.96
CA LYS A 19 15.44 -15.32 -3.32
C LYS A 19 16.31 -15.41 -2.07
N MET A 20 15.77 -14.98 -0.94
CA MET A 20 16.42 -15.09 0.37
C MET A 20 16.21 -16.49 0.95
N ASN A 21 17.24 -17.05 1.59
CA ASN A 21 17.12 -18.28 2.35
C ASN A 21 16.34 -18.04 3.67
N THR A 22 15.91 -19.11 4.32
CA THR A 22 15.07 -19.05 5.53
C THR A 22 15.73 -18.26 6.69
N GLN A 23 17.07 -18.25 6.76
CA GLN A 23 17.82 -17.55 7.81
C GLN A 23 17.92 -16.04 7.53
N GLN A 24 18.12 -15.66 6.28
CA GLN A 24 18.09 -14.26 5.82
C GLN A 24 16.70 -13.64 6.03
N HIS A 25 15.63 -14.40 5.80
CA HIS A 25 14.26 -13.94 6.06
C HIS A 25 14.04 -13.61 7.55
N LYS A 26 14.45 -14.51 8.46
CA LYS A 26 14.30 -14.31 9.91
C LYS A 26 15.06 -13.08 10.41
N ILE A 27 16.29 -12.87 9.94
CA ILE A 27 17.11 -11.70 10.33
C ILE A 27 16.44 -10.41 9.83
N TRP A 28 15.93 -10.43 8.60
CA TRP A 28 15.25 -9.27 8.01
C TRP A 28 13.94 -8.93 8.72
N ASP A 29 13.15 -9.94 9.10
CA ASP A 29 11.92 -9.75 9.86
C ASP A 29 12.19 -9.22 11.27
N ALA A 30 13.23 -9.75 11.95
CA ALA A 30 13.66 -9.25 13.25
C ALA A 30 14.13 -7.78 13.17
N ALA A 31 14.91 -7.44 12.15
CA ALA A 31 15.38 -6.07 11.92
C ALA A 31 14.23 -5.09 11.66
N LYS A 32 13.16 -5.52 10.97
CA LYS A 32 11.95 -4.71 10.75
C LYS A 32 11.06 -4.60 11.98
N ALA A 33 10.99 -5.64 12.82
CA ALA A 33 10.08 -5.69 13.97
C ALA A 33 10.35 -4.56 14.97
N PHE A 34 11.63 -4.25 15.23
CA PHE A 34 12.02 -3.22 16.18
C PHE A 34 11.49 -1.80 15.84
N PRO A 35 11.77 -1.22 14.66
CA PRO A 35 11.22 0.08 14.29
C PRO A 35 9.69 0.06 14.14
N THR A 36 9.12 -1.08 13.72
CA THR A 36 7.66 -1.24 13.59
C THR A 36 6.96 -1.18 14.95
N GLY A 37 7.49 -1.86 15.97
CA GLY A 37 6.95 -1.82 17.33
C GLY A 37 6.93 -0.40 17.91
N LYS A 38 8.03 0.35 17.73
CA LYS A 38 8.09 1.77 18.15
C LYS A 38 7.07 2.63 17.42
N PHE A 39 6.92 2.45 16.10
CA PHE A 39 5.95 3.19 15.31
C PHE A 39 4.50 2.90 15.74
N ILE A 40 4.17 1.63 15.98
CA ILE A 40 2.84 1.22 16.48
C ILE A 40 2.55 1.85 17.84
N ALA A 41 3.52 1.89 18.74
CA ALA A 41 3.35 2.50 20.06
C ALA A 41 3.11 4.02 20.00
N LEU A 42 3.70 4.72 19.02
CA LEU A 42 3.54 6.17 18.83
C LEU A 42 2.24 6.56 18.10
N GLN A 43 1.70 5.66 17.29
CA GLN A 43 0.54 5.95 16.43
C GLN A 43 -0.69 6.49 17.19
N PRO A 44 -1.09 5.96 18.38
CA PRO A 44 -2.22 6.50 19.14
C PRO A 44 -2.01 7.94 19.60
N TYR A 45 -0.77 8.28 19.99
CA TYR A 45 -0.43 9.63 20.42
C TYR A 45 -0.55 10.63 19.26
N LEU A 46 -0.01 10.28 18.09
CA LEU A 46 -0.13 11.11 16.88
C LEU A 46 -1.60 11.33 16.49
N LYS A 47 -2.42 10.27 16.49
CA LYS A 47 -3.86 10.36 16.22
C LYS A 47 -4.58 11.28 17.22
N LYS A 48 -4.17 11.23 18.49
CA LYS A 48 -4.72 12.10 19.55
C LYS A 48 -4.33 13.56 19.31
N GLN A 49 -3.07 13.83 18.94
CA GLN A 49 -2.61 15.19 18.60
C GLN A 49 -3.32 15.74 17.37
N GLU A 50 -3.46 14.96 16.31
CA GLU A 50 -4.18 15.37 15.09
C GLU A 50 -5.63 15.74 15.40
N LYS A 51 -6.32 14.91 16.21
CA LYS A 51 -7.69 15.18 16.64
C LYS A 51 -7.78 16.49 17.44
N PHE A 52 -6.89 16.67 18.40
CA PHE A 52 -6.84 17.90 19.20
C PHE A 52 -6.61 19.13 18.34
N LEU A 53 -5.71 19.06 17.36
CA LEU A 53 -5.41 20.16 16.45
C LEU A 53 -6.63 20.56 15.60
N ILE A 54 -7.37 19.57 15.07
CA ILE A 54 -8.61 19.84 14.31
C ILE A 54 -9.67 20.49 15.21
N GLU A 55 -9.87 19.97 16.43
CA GLU A 55 -10.82 20.53 17.39
C GLU A 55 -10.45 21.98 17.76
N TYR A 56 -9.17 22.23 18.01
CA TYR A 56 -8.64 23.54 18.31
C TYR A 56 -8.85 24.54 17.15
N LEU A 57 -8.49 24.17 15.92
CA LEU A 57 -8.71 25.02 14.74
C LEU A 57 -10.19 25.28 14.47
N THR A 58 -11.05 24.28 14.72
CA THR A 58 -12.51 24.42 14.58
C THR A 58 -13.07 25.41 15.61
N SER A 59 -12.58 25.36 16.85
CA SER A 59 -12.96 26.32 17.90
C SER A 59 -12.54 27.76 17.54
N GLN A 60 -11.28 27.93 17.10
CA GLN A 60 -10.79 29.23 16.63
C GLN A 60 -11.61 29.78 15.45
N LEU A 61 -11.99 28.90 14.50
CA LEU A 61 -12.84 29.30 13.37
C LEU A 61 -14.19 29.85 13.86
N LYS A 62 -14.82 29.18 14.83
CA LYS A 62 -16.10 29.59 15.41
C LYS A 62 -15.99 30.92 16.15
N GLU A 63 -14.91 31.13 16.90
CA GLU A 63 -14.65 32.39 17.60
C GLU A 63 -14.45 33.55 16.60
N LEU A 64 -13.67 33.33 15.55
CA LEU A 64 -13.48 34.31 14.47
C LEU A 64 -14.79 34.63 13.75
N GLU A 65 -15.68 33.65 13.58
CA GLU A 65 -17.00 33.87 12.97
C GLU A 65 -17.90 34.78 13.82
N SER A 66 -17.92 34.60 15.14
CA SER A 66 -18.63 35.49 16.06
C SER A 66 -18.05 36.91 16.01
N LYS A 67 -16.73 37.04 16.14
CA LYS A 67 -16.03 38.34 16.09
C LYS A 67 -16.24 39.07 14.75
N GLN A 68 -16.28 38.33 13.64
CA GLN A 68 -16.53 38.87 12.30
C GLN A 68 -17.97 39.38 12.15
N LYS A 69 -18.94 38.77 12.83
CA LYS A 69 -20.35 39.20 12.81
C LYS A 69 -20.52 40.53 13.55
N GLU A 70 -19.82 40.71 14.67
CA GLU A 70 -19.86 41.95 15.46
C GLU A 70 -19.13 43.11 14.78
N ASN A 71 -17.92 42.86 14.28
CA ASN A 71 -17.12 43.87 13.59
C ASN A 71 -16.42 43.25 12.37
N PRO A 72 -16.97 43.45 11.16
CA PRO A 72 -16.41 42.87 9.96
C PRO A 72 -15.10 43.54 9.54
N THR A 73 -13.97 42.84 9.67
CA THR A 73 -12.66 43.35 9.19
C THR A 73 -12.07 42.46 8.09
N ALA A 74 -11.29 43.06 7.19
CA ALA A 74 -10.67 42.32 6.09
C ALA A 74 -9.61 41.31 6.57
N ASN A 75 -8.88 41.61 7.64
CA ASN A 75 -7.87 40.72 8.21
C ASN A 75 -8.49 39.43 8.77
N ARG A 76 -9.60 39.54 9.51
CA ARG A 76 -10.34 38.38 10.02
C ARG A 76 -10.88 37.49 8.91
N ARG A 77 -11.33 38.07 7.77
CA ARG A 77 -11.71 37.29 6.59
C ARG A 77 -10.53 36.48 6.02
N LYS A 78 -9.33 37.05 5.96
CA LYS A 78 -8.12 36.36 5.51
C LYS A 78 -7.74 35.21 6.46
N GLU A 79 -7.76 35.45 7.77
CA GLU A 79 -7.49 34.41 8.79
C GLU A 79 -8.49 33.25 8.72
N LYS A 80 -9.79 33.57 8.54
CA LYS A 80 -10.84 32.56 8.35
C LYS A 80 -10.57 31.64 7.16
N VAL A 81 -10.13 32.19 6.03
CA VAL A 81 -9.77 31.41 4.84
C VAL A 81 -8.53 30.55 5.12
N LYS A 82 -7.53 31.09 5.83
CA LYS A 82 -6.32 30.35 6.20
C LYS A 82 -6.61 29.13 7.08
N ILE A 83 -7.41 29.30 8.13
CA ILE A 83 -7.79 28.19 9.03
C ILE A 83 -8.58 27.12 8.29
N ARG A 84 -9.51 27.52 7.40
CA ARG A 84 -10.26 26.56 6.57
C ARG A 84 -9.35 25.77 5.63
N ALA A 85 -8.36 26.42 5.03
CA ALA A 85 -7.38 25.75 4.18
C ALA A 85 -6.53 24.74 4.98
N GLU A 86 -6.14 25.07 6.21
CA GLU A 86 -5.38 24.18 7.09
C GLU A 86 -6.17 22.95 7.51
N ILE A 87 -7.45 23.12 7.92
CA ILE A 87 -8.36 22.01 8.22
C ILE A 87 -8.52 21.09 6.98
N ASN A 88 -8.77 21.68 5.81
CA ASN A 88 -8.93 20.91 4.57
C ASN A 88 -7.67 20.13 4.18
N ASP A 89 -6.48 20.70 4.38
CA ASP A 89 -5.21 20.01 4.10
C ASP A 89 -5.03 18.79 5.02
N MET A 90 -5.35 18.93 6.31
CA MET A 90 -5.32 17.81 7.27
C MET A 90 -6.31 16.69 6.88
N GLU A 91 -7.55 17.04 6.53
CA GLU A 91 -8.56 16.08 6.08
C GLU A 91 -8.15 15.38 4.77
N THR A 92 -7.56 16.13 3.84
CA THR A 92 -7.05 15.61 2.57
C THR A 92 -5.94 14.59 2.80
N LYS A 93 -4.97 14.91 3.67
CA LYS A 93 -3.89 13.98 4.05
C LYS A 93 -4.44 12.67 4.61
N LYS A 94 -5.42 12.76 5.53
CA LYS A 94 -6.08 11.59 6.12
C LYS A 94 -6.84 10.76 5.09
N THR A 95 -7.49 11.42 4.13
CA THR A 95 -8.21 10.75 3.05
C THR A 95 -7.25 10.03 2.11
N ILE A 96 -6.13 10.64 1.75
CA ILE A 96 -5.07 10.01 0.96
C ILE A 96 -4.52 8.78 1.68
N GLN A 97 -4.30 8.84 3.00
CA GLN A 97 -3.86 7.70 3.78
C GLN A 97 -4.85 6.54 3.69
N ARG A 98 -6.15 6.78 3.89
CA ARG A 98 -7.20 5.77 3.77
C ARG A 98 -7.24 5.14 2.37
N ILE A 99 -7.14 5.97 1.33
CA ILE A 99 -7.07 5.49 -0.06
C ILE A 99 -5.86 4.57 -0.27
N ASN A 100 -4.71 4.91 0.32
CA ASN A 100 -3.51 4.09 0.20
C ASN A 100 -3.65 2.77 0.98
N GLU A 101 -4.26 2.77 2.16
CA GLU A 101 -4.57 1.55 2.92
C GLU A 101 -5.50 0.62 2.12
N THR A 102 -6.58 1.16 1.54
CA THR A 102 -7.49 0.38 0.68
C THR A 102 -6.80 -0.16 -0.56
N LYS A 103 -5.96 0.66 -1.22
CA LYS A 103 -5.17 0.22 -2.38
C LYS A 103 -4.24 -0.92 -2.01
N SER A 104 -3.49 -0.80 -0.91
CA SER A 104 -2.58 -1.84 -0.43
C SER A 104 -3.33 -3.14 -0.12
N TRP A 105 -4.46 -3.05 0.59
CA TRP A 105 -5.31 -4.22 0.87
C TRP A 105 -5.78 -4.91 -0.42
N PHE A 106 -6.18 -4.15 -1.43
CA PHE A 106 -6.60 -4.69 -2.71
C PHE A 106 -5.44 -5.36 -3.46
N PHE A 107 -4.25 -4.75 -3.46
CA PHE A 107 -3.06 -5.34 -4.07
C PHE A 107 -2.64 -6.66 -3.40
N GLU A 108 -2.74 -6.77 -2.08
CA GLU A 108 -2.47 -8.02 -1.38
C GLU A 108 -3.42 -9.15 -1.82
N LYS A 109 -4.69 -8.83 -2.08
CA LYS A 109 -5.66 -9.81 -2.59
C LYS A 109 -5.34 -10.25 -4.01
N ILE A 110 -5.00 -9.32 -4.90
CA ILE A 110 -4.60 -9.64 -6.27
C ILE A 110 -3.32 -10.49 -6.28
N ASN A 111 -2.30 -10.11 -5.52
CA ASN A 111 -1.04 -10.86 -5.47
C ASN A 111 -1.24 -12.33 -5.06
N LYS A 112 -2.17 -12.60 -4.13
CA LYS A 112 -2.53 -13.96 -3.74
C LYS A 112 -3.19 -14.75 -4.88
N ILE A 113 -4.04 -14.10 -5.67
CA ILE A 113 -4.68 -14.72 -6.84
C ILE A 113 -3.63 -15.00 -7.92
N ASP A 114 -2.77 -14.02 -8.22
CA ASP A 114 -1.71 -14.16 -9.21
C ASP A 114 -0.74 -15.30 -8.85
N GLU A 115 -0.40 -15.46 -7.57
CA GLU A 115 0.42 -16.56 -7.09
C GLU A 115 -0.28 -17.92 -7.29
N LEU A 116 -1.57 -18.01 -7.00
CA LEU A 116 -2.36 -19.21 -7.23
C LEU A 116 -2.45 -19.55 -8.72
N LEU A 117 -2.68 -18.56 -9.58
CA LEU A 117 -2.71 -18.72 -11.04
C LEU A 117 -1.35 -19.19 -11.59
N ALA A 118 -0.25 -18.64 -11.10
CA ALA A 118 1.09 -19.06 -11.47
C ALA A 118 1.34 -20.53 -11.07
N ARG A 119 0.89 -20.95 -9.88
CA ARG A 119 0.99 -22.34 -9.41
C ARG A 119 0.15 -23.29 -10.27
N LEU A 120 -1.08 -22.92 -10.62
CA LEU A 120 -1.95 -23.72 -11.49
C LEU A 120 -1.35 -23.88 -12.88
N THR A 121 -0.88 -22.79 -13.49
CA THR A 121 -0.24 -22.81 -14.80
C THR A 121 1.01 -23.70 -14.80
N LYS A 122 1.81 -23.64 -13.73
CA LYS A 122 2.98 -24.50 -13.55
C LYS A 122 2.59 -25.98 -13.51
N ARG A 123 1.60 -26.36 -12.71
CA ARG A 123 1.11 -27.75 -12.63
C ARG A 123 0.57 -28.26 -13.97
N GLN A 124 -0.13 -27.40 -14.72
CA GLN A 124 -0.65 -27.79 -16.04
C GLN A 124 0.48 -28.07 -17.04
N ARG A 125 1.56 -27.29 -17.02
CA ARG A 125 2.76 -27.54 -17.84
C ARG A 125 3.46 -28.84 -17.45
N GLU A 126 3.66 -29.07 -16.15
CA GLU A 126 4.26 -30.30 -15.63
C GLU A 126 3.43 -31.53 -16.06
N ARG A 127 2.09 -31.47 -15.95
CA ARG A 127 1.19 -32.54 -16.43
C ARG A 127 1.30 -32.77 -17.93
N THR A 128 1.34 -31.70 -18.73
CA THR A 128 1.44 -31.80 -20.19
C THR A 128 2.77 -32.44 -20.60
N GLN A 129 3.86 -32.10 -19.91
CA GLN A 129 5.16 -32.74 -20.12
C GLN A 129 5.13 -34.23 -19.79
N ILE A 130 4.51 -34.62 -18.67
CA ILE A 130 4.34 -36.04 -18.30
C ILE A 130 3.50 -36.79 -19.34
N LEU A 131 2.39 -36.19 -19.81
CA LEU A 131 1.54 -36.80 -20.84
C LEU A 131 2.28 -37.01 -22.16
N LYS A 132 3.18 -36.10 -22.56
CA LYS A 132 4.02 -36.29 -23.76
C LYS A 132 5.01 -37.45 -23.66
N ILE A 133 5.38 -37.85 -22.44
CA ILE A 133 6.32 -38.95 -22.19
C ILE A 133 5.58 -40.31 -22.07
N ARG A 134 4.25 -40.30 -21.99
CA ARG A 134 3.42 -41.50 -21.79
C ARG A 134 2.62 -41.83 -23.05
N ASN A 135 2.68 -43.09 -23.52
CA ASN A 135 1.91 -43.53 -24.68
C ASN A 135 0.42 -43.79 -24.34
N GLU A 136 -0.43 -44.06 -25.35
CA GLU A 136 -1.87 -44.34 -25.17
C GLU A 136 -2.17 -45.57 -24.27
N ARG A 137 -1.20 -46.48 -24.11
CA ARG A 137 -1.29 -47.68 -23.26
C ARG A 137 -0.83 -47.45 -21.83
N GLY A 138 -0.25 -46.28 -21.55
CA GLY A 138 0.16 -45.88 -20.22
C GLY A 138 1.61 -46.23 -19.85
N ASP A 139 2.42 -46.69 -20.80
CA ASP A 139 3.83 -47.01 -20.59
C ASP A 139 4.71 -45.77 -20.80
N ILE A 140 5.86 -45.74 -20.13
CA ILE A 140 6.85 -44.65 -20.23
C ILE A 140 7.65 -44.87 -21.52
N ILE A 141 7.68 -43.87 -22.40
CA ILE A 141 8.52 -43.88 -23.61
C ILE A 141 9.98 -43.74 -23.16
N THR A 142 10.74 -44.83 -23.23
CA THR A 142 12.16 -44.90 -22.86
C THR A 142 13.10 -44.61 -24.02
N ASP A 143 12.61 -44.69 -25.26
CA ASP A 143 13.42 -44.46 -26.46
C ASP A 143 13.50 -42.97 -26.79
N THR A 144 14.72 -42.44 -26.89
CA THR A 144 14.98 -40.99 -27.04
C THR A 144 14.78 -40.49 -28.46
N THR A 145 14.74 -41.40 -29.44
CA THR A 145 14.56 -41.14 -30.88
C THR A 145 13.13 -40.75 -31.27
N GLU A 146 12.12 -40.99 -30.42
CA GLU A 146 10.71 -40.62 -30.66
C GLU A 146 10.30 -39.29 -29.99
N LEU A 147 11.18 -38.69 -29.19
CA LEU A 147 10.96 -37.40 -28.54
C LEU A 147 11.47 -36.25 -29.44
N GLN A 148 10.74 -35.90 -30.50
CA GLN A 148 10.93 -34.65 -31.27
C GLN A 148 9.92 -33.57 -30.89
#